data_AF-A0A6D0I8M3-F1
#
_entry.id   AF-A0A6D0I8M3-F1
#
_cell.length_a   1.000
_cell.length_b   1.000
_cell.length_c   1.000
_cell.angle_alpha   90.00
_cell.angle_beta   90.00
_cell.angle_gamma   90.00
#
_symmetry.space_group_name_H-M   'P 1'
#
loop_
_entity.id
_entity.type
_entity.pdbx_description
1 polymer ?
#
loop_
_entity_poly.entity_id
_entity_poly.type
_entity_poly.pdbx_seq_one_letter_code
_entity_poly.pdbx_strand_id
1 'polypeptide(L)' 'TPRILPGVSAMGQGAWHEANMSGDKIDHGGCVNTLTTLRPSPLAKGNPQHTNLVEIEKI' A
#
# COMPACT_ATOMS: atom_id res chain seq x y z
N THR A 1 -10.33 -11.24 -10.81
CA THR A 1 -10.92 -12.50 -10.29
C THR A 1 -12.27 -12.16 -9.67
N PRO A 2 -13.31 -13.01 -9.78
CA PRO A 2 -14.62 -12.72 -9.18
C PRO A 2 -14.66 -12.87 -7.64
N ARG A 3 -13.55 -13.22 -6.99
CA ARG A 3 -13.46 -13.42 -5.53
C ARG A 3 -13.34 -12.13 -4.71
N ILE A 4 -13.06 -10.99 -5.34
CA ILE A 4 -12.88 -9.70 -4.67
C ILE A 4 -14.10 -8.82 -4.96
N LEU A 5 -14.62 -8.15 -3.93
CA LEU A 5 -15.77 -7.27 -4.06
C LEU A 5 -15.48 -6.08 -4.99
N PRO A 6 -16.48 -5.56 -5.73
CA PRO A 6 -16.35 -4.30 -6.44
C PRO A 6 -15.93 -3.15 -5.51
N GLY A 7 -15.04 -2.28 -5.98
CA GLY A 7 -14.48 -1.17 -5.18
C GLY A 7 -13.39 -1.58 -4.18
N VAL A 8 -13.00 -2.86 -4.16
CA VAL A 8 -11.90 -3.36 -3.31
C VAL A 8 -10.79 -3.90 -4.20
N SER A 9 -9.54 -3.58 -3.85
CA SER A 9 -8.36 -4.21 -4.45
C SER A 9 -7.63 -5.03 -3.39
N ALA A 10 -6.96 -6.09 -3.85
CA ALA A 10 -6.15 -6.96 -2.99
C ALA A 10 -4.72 -6.98 -3.52
N MET A 11 -3.75 -6.72 -2.63
CA MET A 11 -2.33 -6.76 -2.92
C MET A 11 -1.60 -7.57 -1.85
N GLY A 12 -0.68 -8.43 -2.27
CA GLY A 12 0.13 -9.24 -1.36
C GLY A 12 1.06 -8.37 -0.52
N GLN A 13 1.27 -8.76 0.74
CA GLN A 13 2.26 -8.16 1.62
C GLN A 13 3.65 -8.77 1.37
N GLY A 14 4.71 -8.01 1.69
CA GLY A 14 6.09 -8.50 1.67
C GLY A 14 6.83 -8.43 0.33
N ALA A 15 6.26 -7.77 -0.68
CA ALA A 15 6.99 -7.45 -1.90
C ALA A 15 8.18 -6.52 -1.60
N TRP A 16 9.26 -6.64 -2.37
CA TRP A 16 10.44 -5.81 -2.21
C TRP A 16 10.13 -4.39 -2.65
N HIS A 17 10.61 -3.41 -1.89
CA HIS A 17 10.52 -2.01 -2.30
C HIS A 17 11.63 -1.71 -3.31
N GLU A 18 11.24 -1.28 -4.51
CA GLU A 18 12.17 -0.97 -5.60
C GLU A 18 11.88 0.45 -6.13
N ALA A 19 12.29 1.46 -5.37
CA ALA A 19 12.17 2.86 -5.75
C ALA A 19 13.54 3.55 -5.79
N ASN A 20 13.79 4.32 -6.85
CA ASN A 20 14.92 5.23 -6.87
C ASN A 20 14.60 6.45 -6.00
N MET A 21 15.01 6.41 -4.73
CA MET A 21 14.73 7.47 -3.77
C MET A 21 15.43 8.80 -4.07
N SER A 22 16.46 8.79 -4.92
CA SER A 22 17.12 10.00 -5.44
C SER A 22 16.53 10.49 -6.77
N GLY A 23 15.61 9.73 -7.38
CA GLY A 23 15.01 9.99 -8.68
C GLY A 23 13.52 10.32 -8.59
N ASP A 24 12.72 9.59 -9.35
CA ASP A 24 11.26 9.74 -9.43
C ASP A 24 10.51 9.22 -8.19
N LYS A 25 11.18 8.39 -7.37
CA LYS A 25 10.65 7.80 -6.13
C LYS A 25 9.42 6.92 -6.36
N ILE A 26 9.27 6.38 -7.56
CA ILE A 26 8.20 5.45 -7.90
C ILE A 26 8.63 4.03 -7.51
N ASP A 27 7.78 3.30 -6.81
CA ASP A 27 8.03 1.91 -6.43
C ASP A 27 7.61 0.96 -7.54
N HIS A 28 8.61 0.35 -8.19
CA HIS A 28 8.41 -0.65 -9.24
C HIS A 28 8.29 -2.08 -8.70
N GLY A 29 8.59 -2.30 -7.41
CA GLY A 29 8.59 -3.61 -6.77
C GLY A 29 7.24 -4.01 -6.17
N GLY A 30 6.29 -3.08 -6.12
CA GLY A 30 4.91 -3.35 -5.66
C GLY A 30 4.79 -3.53 -4.15
N CYS A 31 5.64 -2.85 -3.36
CA CYS A 31 5.53 -2.88 -1.90
C CYS A 31 4.28 -2.11 -1.46
N VAL A 32 3.26 -2.83 -0.97
CA VAL A 32 2.00 -2.23 -0.51
C VAL A 32 2.18 -1.21 0.61
N ASN A 33 3.23 -1.33 1.41
CA ASN A 33 3.49 -0.38 2.49
C ASN A 33 3.85 1.03 1.97
N THR A 34 4.26 1.16 0.70
CA THR A 34 4.46 2.46 0.02
C THR A 34 3.18 3.31 0.01
N LEU A 35 2.00 2.68 0.08
CA LEU A 35 0.68 3.34 0.07
C LEU A 35 0.08 3.49 1.48
N THR A 36 0.81 3.13 2.54
CA THR A 36 0.28 3.13 3.92
C THR A 36 0.83 4.28 4.75
N THR A 37 0.19 4.57 5.88
CA THR A 37 0.69 5.54 6.87
C THR A 37 1.03 4.86 8.19
N LEU A 38 1.96 5.47 8.93
CA LEU A 38 2.34 5.02 10.28
C LEU A 38 1.86 6.02 11.34
N ARG A 39 0.54 6.21 11.45
CA ARG A 39 -0.07 6.98 12.55
C ARG A 39 -0.60 6.02 13.63
N PRO A 40 0.14 5.80 14.73
CA PRO A 40 -0.26 4.84 15.75
C PRO A 40 -1.46 5.33 16.57
N SER A 41 -2.27 4.39 17.07
CA SER A 41 -3.36 4.71 17.99
C SER A 41 -2.81 5.16 19.37
N PRO A 42 -3.47 6.07 20.09
CA PRO A 42 -2.95 6.60 21.35
C PRO A 42 -2.89 5.55 22.46
N LEU A 43 -3.81 4.57 22.47
CA LEU A 43 -3.89 3.52 23.48
C LEU A 43 -2.91 2.38 23.20
N ALA A 44 -3.10 1.67 22.09
CA ALA A 44 -2.42 0.41 21.81
C ALA A 44 -1.13 0.58 20.99
N LYS A 45 -0.86 1.77 20.46
CA LYS A 45 0.29 2.07 19.59
C LYS A 45 0.37 1.20 18.32
N GLY A 46 -0.74 0.56 17.93
CA GLY A 46 -0.83 -0.26 16.72
C GLY A 46 -0.82 0.58 15.43
N ASN A 47 -0.36 -0.03 14.33
CA ASN A 47 -0.29 0.60 13.00
C ASN A 47 -1.61 0.44 12.21
N PRO A 48 -1.94 1.35 11.29
CA PRO A 48 -3.18 1.28 10.49
C PRO A 48 -2.99 0.66 9.09
N GLN A 49 -2.18 -0.40 8.95
CA GLN A 49 -1.75 -0.91 7.62
C GLN A 49 -2.88 -1.43 6.71
N HIS A 50 -4.05 -1.78 7.26
CA HIS A 50 -5.21 -2.27 6.50
C HIS A 50 -6.32 -1.22 6.30
N THR A 51 -6.05 0.05 6.62
CA THR A 51 -7.01 1.15 6.48
C THR A 51 -6.46 2.17 5.48
N ASN A 52 -6.68 1.92 4.20
CA ASN A 52 -6.19 2.78 3.12
C ASN A 52 -7.28 2.98 2.06
N LEU A 53 -7.26 4.14 1.43
CA LEU A 53 -8.03 4.44 0.21
C LEU A 53 -7.03 4.72 -0.90
N VAL A 54 -7.30 4.18 -2.09
CA VAL A 54 -6.43 4.28 -3.26
C VAL A 54 -7.27 4.57 -4.50
N GLU A 55 -6.63 5.19 -5.49
CA GLU A 55 -7.14 5.30 -6.85
C GLU A 55 -6.26 4.43 -7.77
N ILE A 56 -6.84 3.82 -8.79
CA ILE A 56 -6.11 2.92 -9.69
C ILE A 56 -6.37 3.34 -11.13
N GLU A 57 -5.29 3.70 -11.82
CA GLU A 57 -5.32 4.07 -13.23
C GLU A 57 -4.52 3.07 -14.07
N LYS A 58 -4.91 2.95 -15.35
CA LYS A 58 -4.14 2.18 -16.32
C LYS A 58 -2.95 3.02 -16.78
N ILE A 59 -1.77 2.41 -16.80
CA ILE A 59 -0.54 2.97 -17.39
C ILE A 59 -0.62 2.89 -18.92
#